data_AF-A0A946W3Y6-F1
#
_entry.id   AF-A0A946W3Y6-F1
#
_cell.length_a   1.000
_cell.length_b   1.000
_cell.length_c   1.000
_cell.angle_alpha   90.00
_cell.angle_beta   90.00
_cell.angle_gamma   90.00
#
_symmetry.space_group_name_H-M   'P 1'
#
loop_
_entity.id
_entity.type
_entity.pdbx_description
1 polymer ?
#
loop_
_entity_poly.entity_id
_entity_poly.type
_entity_poly.pdbx_seq_one_letter_code
_entity_poly.pdbx_strand_id
1 'polypeptide(L)'
;MKKNHVFPVLVLTFVFAAFILMASEKPAPTKAKGEMPENVKAIVEKSCFGCHNTDSRNEDAKEDLDFKTFDKLSKIKKIGKLKHIIETVEEAKMPPKKFLEKYPDKKLTADEAKILTEWAKNEAASLIKQ
;
A
#
# COMPACT_ATOMS: atom_id res chain seq x y z
N MET A 1 -42.84 -45.53 -13.52
CA MET A 1 -41.36 -45.47 -13.52
C MET A 1 -40.93 -44.09 -13.01
N LYS A 2 -40.56 -43.97 -11.73
CA LYS A 2 -40.14 -42.69 -11.14
C LYS A 2 -38.71 -42.42 -11.59
N LYS A 3 -38.50 -41.42 -12.46
CA LYS A 3 -37.18 -41.04 -12.96
C LYS A 3 -36.42 -40.36 -11.82
N ASN A 4 -35.43 -41.05 -11.26
CA ASN A 4 -34.60 -40.53 -10.18
C ASN A 4 -33.66 -39.43 -10.72
N HIS A 5 -34.10 -38.17 -10.70
CA HIS A 5 -33.31 -36.98 -11.06
C HIS A 5 -32.33 -36.54 -9.96
N VAL A 6 -32.12 -37.37 -8.92
CA VAL A 6 -31.27 -37.04 -7.77
C VAL A 6 -29.78 -37.01 -8.15
N PHE A 7 -29.38 -37.84 -9.12
CA PHE A 7 -27.98 -38.00 -9.52
C PHE A 7 -27.37 -36.77 -10.24
N PRO A 8 -28.02 -36.15 -11.26
CA PRO A 8 -27.46 -34.96 -11.92
C PRO A 8 -27.47 -33.72 -11.03
N VAL A 9 -28.41 -33.61 -10.08
CA VAL A 9 -28.49 -32.47 -9.15
C VAL A 9 -27.33 -32.51 -8.14
N LEU A 10 -26.94 -33.70 -7.67
CA LEU A 10 -25.88 -33.87 -6.68
C LEU A 10 -24.48 -33.65 -7.27
N VAL A 11 -24.27 -33.96 -8.55
CA VAL A 11 -23.01 -33.66 -9.26
C VAL A 11 -22.87 -32.16 -9.52
N LEU A 12 -23.96 -31.47 -9.89
CA LEU A 12 -23.94 -30.03 -10.14
C LEU A 12 -23.63 -29.21 -8.88
N THR A 13 -24.15 -29.62 -7.72
CA THR A 13 -23.85 -28.96 -6.43
C THR A 13 -22.41 -29.20 -5.97
N PHE A 14 -21.86 -30.40 -6.23
CA PHE A 14 -20.47 -30.71 -5.89
C PHE A 14 -19.47 -29.91 -6.75
N VAL A 15 -19.77 -29.70 -8.03
CA VAL A 15 -18.97 -28.84 -8.93
C VAL A 15 -19.02 -27.38 -8.49
N PHE A 16 -20.19 -26.89 -8.05
CA PHE A 16 -20.32 -25.52 -7.54
C PHE A 16 -19.57 -25.32 -6.23
N ALA A 17 -19.60 -26.31 -5.31
CA ALA A 17 -18.82 -26.28 -4.07
C ALA A 17 -17.30 -26.34 -4.30
N ALA A 18 -16.84 -27.13 -5.29
CA ALA A 18 -15.43 -27.18 -5.67
C ALA A 18 -14.94 -25.83 -6.27
N PHE A 19 -15.81 -25.13 -7.01
CA PHE A 19 -15.50 -23.80 -7.55
C PHE A 19 -15.30 -22.74 -6.46
N ILE A 20 -16.05 -22.83 -5.35
CA ILE A 20 -15.91 -21.91 -4.20
C ILE A 20 -14.60 -22.16 -3.44
N LEU A 21 -14.14 -23.41 -3.34
CA LEU A 21 -12.88 -23.77 -2.68
C LEU A 21 -11.63 -23.27 -3.44
N MET A 22 -11.62 -23.34 -4.78
CA MET A 22 -10.48 -22.85 -5.58
C MET A 22 -10.37 -21.31 -5.60
N ALA A 23 -11.42 -20.57 -5.24
CA ALA A 23 -11.39 -19.12 -5.13
C ALA A 23 -10.75 -18.61 -3.81
N SER A 24 -10.39 -19.51 -2.89
CA SER A 24 -9.87 -19.15 -1.56
C SER A 24 -8.37 -19.40 -1.35
N GLU A 25 -7.62 -19.75 -2.40
CA GLU A 25 -6.16 -19.57 -2.37
C GLU A 25 -5.87 -18.17 -2.93
N LYS A 26 -5.89 -17.17 -2.04
CA LYS A 26 -5.31 -15.86 -2.36
C LYS A 26 -3.86 -16.14 -2.77
N PRO A 27 -3.44 -15.85 -4.01
CA PRO A 27 -2.06 -16.07 -4.40
C PRO A 27 -1.18 -15.28 -3.43
N ALA A 28 -0.20 -15.96 -2.84
CA ALA A 28 0.82 -15.29 -2.04
C ALA A 28 1.40 -14.13 -2.85
N PRO A 29 1.60 -12.93 -2.26
CA PRO A 29 2.06 -11.77 -3.01
C PRO A 29 3.46 -12.08 -3.57
N THR A 30 3.48 -12.44 -4.84
CA THR A 30 4.70 -12.50 -5.64
C THR A 30 5.24 -11.09 -5.63
N LYS A 31 6.40 -10.87 -4.99
CA LYS A 31 7.07 -9.58 -4.95
C LYS A 31 7.33 -9.09 -6.38
N ALA A 32 6.40 -8.32 -6.92
CA ALA A 32 6.56 -7.60 -8.17
C ALA A 32 7.63 -6.53 -7.92
N LYS A 33 8.74 -6.65 -8.64
CA LYS A 33 9.87 -5.74 -8.55
C LYS A 33 9.41 -4.34 -8.95
N GLY A 34 9.27 -3.44 -7.98
CA GLY A 34 8.86 -2.05 -8.18
C GLY A 34 7.50 -1.68 -7.59
N GLU A 35 6.76 -2.61 -7.02
CA GLU A 35 5.50 -2.30 -6.33
C GLU A 35 5.71 -2.13 -4.82
N MET A 36 5.06 -1.11 -4.25
CA MET A 36 5.09 -0.82 -2.83
C MET A 36 4.45 -1.99 -2.04
N PRO A 37 5.14 -2.57 -1.04
CA PRO A 37 4.60 -3.68 -0.25
C PRO A 37 3.25 -3.33 0.41
N GLU A 38 2.36 -4.30 0.57
CA GLU A 38 0.99 -4.08 1.06
C GLU A 38 0.95 -3.42 2.44
N ASN A 39 1.85 -3.81 3.35
CA ASN A 39 1.96 -3.22 4.68
C ASN A 39 2.40 -1.75 4.63
N VAL A 40 3.25 -1.37 3.68
CA VAL A 40 3.68 0.02 3.47
C VAL A 40 2.55 0.81 2.83
N LYS A 41 1.91 0.25 1.81
CA LYS A 41 0.79 0.86 1.10
C LYS A 41 -0.35 1.22 2.05
N ALA A 42 -0.71 0.32 2.97
CA ALA A 42 -1.74 0.58 3.98
C ALA A 42 -1.40 1.79 4.86
N ILE A 43 -0.12 1.96 5.25
CA ILE A 43 0.35 3.10 6.04
C ILE A 43 0.28 4.39 5.21
N VAL A 44 0.76 4.35 3.96
CA VAL A 44 0.72 5.49 3.05
C VAL A 44 -0.72 5.95 2.80
N GLU A 45 -1.64 5.02 2.53
CA GLU A 45 -3.07 5.32 2.34
C GLU A 45 -3.69 5.93 3.59
N LYS A 46 -3.39 5.37 4.77
CA LYS A 46 -3.89 5.87 6.06
C LYS A 46 -3.40 7.28 6.37
N SER A 47 -2.09 7.54 6.26
CA SER A 47 -1.46 8.69 6.91
C SER A 47 -0.90 9.75 5.95
N CYS A 48 -0.71 9.44 4.66
CA CYS A 48 0.00 10.32 3.73
C CYS A 48 -0.81 10.67 2.48
N PHE A 49 -1.50 9.68 1.90
CA PHE A 49 -2.09 9.77 0.56
C PHE A 49 -3.17 10.84 0.45
N GLY A 50 -3.87 11.17 1.55
CA GLY A 50 -4.89 12.22 1.56
C GLY A 50 -4.39 13.61 1.12
N CYS A 51 -3.09 13.90 1.28
CA CYS A 51 -2.47 15.15 0.84
C CYS A 51 -1.40 14.96 -0.24
N HIS A 52 -0.71 13.82 -0.25
CA HIS A 52 0.41 13.53 -1.14
C HIS A 52 -0.05 12.78 -2.40
N ASN A 53 -0.95 13.40 -3.18
CA ASN A 53 -1.47 12.83 -4.42
C ASN A 53 -1.83 13.92 -5.43
N THR A 54 -1.88 13.57 -6.72
CA THR A 54 -2.19 14.49 -7.84
C THR A 54 -3.49 15.29 -7.66
N ASP A 55 -4.51 14.71 -7.01
CA ASP A 55 -5.84 15.31 -6.85
C ASP A 55 -5.96 16.16 -5.57
N SER A 56 -4.89 16.23 -4.77
CA SER A 56 -4.86 17.02 -3.54
C SER A 56 -4.97 18.51 -3.83
N ARG A 57 -5.75 19.21 -3.00
CA ARG A 57 -5.87 20.68 -2.98
C ARG A 57 -4.72 21.35 -2.22
N ASN A 58 -3.89 20.57 -1.52
CA ASN A 58 -2.70 21.07 -0.85
C ASN A 58 -1.54 21.02 -1.86
N GLU A 59 -1.33 22.12 -2.57
CA GLU A 59 -0.32 22.23 -3.63
C GLU A 59 1.09 21.99 -3.10
N ASP A 60 1.45 22.57 -1.95
CA ASP A 60 2.78 22.40 -1.34
C ASP A 60 3.07 20.93 -1.00
N ALA A 61 2.12 20.23 -0.38
CA ALA A 61 2.28 18.81 -0.05
C ALA A 61 2.38 17.95 -1.32
N LYS A 62 1.56 18.23 -2.33
CA LYS A 62 1.56 17.53 -3.62
C LYS A 62 2.87 17.75 -4.39
N GLU A 63 3.37 18.98 -4.43
CA GLU A 63 4.64 19.31 -5.08
C GLU A 63 5.82 18.64 -4.37
N ASP A 64 5.80 18.60 -3.03
CA ASP A 64 6.84 17.90 -2.30
C ASP A 64 6.74 16.38 -2.48
N LEU A 65 5.57 15.77 -2.49
CA LEU A 65 5.47 14.35 -2.78
C LEU A 65 4.08 14.00 -3.32
N ASP A 66 4.08 13.35 -4.48
CA ASP A 66 2.89 12.77 -5.09
C ASP A 66 3.10 11.28 -5.32
N PHE A 67 2.43 10.46 -4.52
CA PHE A 67 2.53 9.00 -4.61
C PHE A 67 2.01 8.45 -5.95
N LYS A 68 1.10 9.14 -6.66
CA LYS A 68 0.60 8.68 -7.97
C LYS A 68 1.64 8.84 -9.08
N THR A 69 2.56 9.78 -8.94
CA THR A 69 3.60 10.06 -9.94
C THR A 69 4.99 9.64 -9.48
N PHE A 70 5.12 9.15 -8.25
CA PHE A 70 6.37 8.70 -7.65
C PHE A 70 7.16 7.76 -8.56
N ASP A 71 6.51 6.76 -9.18
CA ASP A 71 7.18 5.79 -10.03
C ASP A 71 7.74 6.37 -11.33
N LYS A 72 7.21 7.51 -11.77
CA LYS A 72 7.64 8.23 -12.98
C LYS A 72 8.83 9.15 -12.70
N LEU A 73 9.20 9.36 -11.44
CA LEU A 73 10.35 10.18 -11.07
C LEU A 73 11.66 9.53 -11.51
N SER A 74 12.67 10.35 -11.81
CA SER A 74 14.03 9.85 -12.02
C SER A 74 14.57 9.21 -10.74
N LYS A 75 15.50 8.25 -10.88
CA LYS A 75 16.13 7.53 -9.77
C LYS A 75 16.63 8.47 -8.65
N ILE A 76 17.34 9.53 -9.01
CA ILE A 76 17.88 10.53 -8.06
C ILE A 76 16.74 11.23 -7.30
N LYS A 77 15.67 11.62 -8.00
CA LYS A 77 14.49 12.25 -7.38
C LYS A 77 13.79 11.27 -6.43
N LYS A 78 13.60 10.01 -6.82
CA LYS A 78 13.03 8.97 -5.93
C LYS A 78 13.83 8.84 -4.63
N ILE A 79 15.16 8.71 -4.74
CA ILE A 79 16.06 8.62 -3.56
C ILE A 79 15.91 9.85 -2.66
N GLY A 80 15.87 11.06 -3.24
CA GLY A 80 15.66 12.29 -2.48
C GLY A 80 14.32 12.31 -1.72
N LYS A 81 13.24 11.89 -2.37
CA LYS A 81 11.91 11.80 -1.73
C LYS A 81 11.85 10.72 -0.64
N LEU A 82 12.45 9.55 -0.87
CA LEU A 82 12.57 8.50 0.15
C LEU A 82 13.36 8.97 1.37
N LYS A 83 14.47 9.69 1.14
CA LYS A 83 15.24 10.32 2.22
C LYS A 83 14.40 11.32 3.02
N HIS A 84 13.63 12.16 2.34
CA HIS A 84 12.75 13.13 3.02
C HIS A 84 11.64 12.45 3.84
N ILE A 85 11.05 11.35 3.33
CA ILE A 85 10.11 10.52 4.09
C ILE A 85 10.78 10.01 5.38
N ILE A 86 12.01 9.47 5.29
CA ILE A 86 12.73 8.97 6.46
C ILE A 86 12.92 10.07 7.50
N GLU A 87 13.47 11.22 7.09
CA GLU A 87 13.75 12.34 8.00
C GLU A 87 12.48 12.85 8.69
N THR A 88 11.42 13.11 7.93
CA THR A 88 10.18 13.67 8.49
C THR A 88 9.41 12.69 9.37
N VAL A 89 9.48 11.39 9.10
CA VAL A 89 8.86 10.34 9.93
C VAL A 89 9.66 10.11 11.20
N GLU A 90 11.00 10.02 11.12
CA GLU A 90 11.87 9.86 12.31
C GLU A 90 11.78 11.06 13.25
N GLU A 91 11.67 12.28 12.70
CA GLU A 91 11.48 13.51 13.48
C GLU A 91 10.02 13.73 13.93
N ALA A 92 9.11 12.80 13.61
CA ALA A 92 7.67 12.92 13.88
C ALA A 92 7.05 14.25 13.40
N LYS A 93 7.58 14.80 12.29
CA LYS A 93 7.08 16.00 11.62
C LYS A 93 5.87 15.70 10.74
N MET A 94 5.77 14.47 10.23
CA MET A 94 4.66 14.02 9.41
C MET A 94 3.87 12.87 10.08
N PRO A 95 2.52 12.92 10.10
CA PRO A 95 1.70 14.08 9.73
C PRO A 95 1.86 15.27 10.71
N PRO A 96 1.68 16.53 10.28
CA PRO A 96 1.90 17.70 11.14
C PRO A 96 0.97 17.71 12.36
N LYS A 97 1.47 18.19 13.51
CA LYS A 97 0.70 18.23 14.78
C LYS A 97 -0.69 18.87 14.64
N LYS A 98 -0.76 20.03 13.96
CA LYS A 98 -2.04 20.74 13.70
C LYS A 98 -3.03 19.93 12.86
N PHE A 99 -2.54 19.08 11.97
CA PHE A 99 -3.39 18.17 11.19
C PHE A 99 -3.92 17.04 12.10
N LEU A 100 -3.04 16.48 12.95
CA LEU A 100 -3.41 15.42 13.89
C LEU A 100 -4.39 15.87 14.98
N GLU A 101 -4.45 17.16 15.32
CA GLU A 101 -5.49 17.71 16.21
C GLU A 101 -6.90 17.48 15.65
N LYS A 102 -7.06 17.51 14.32
CA LYS A 102 -8.34 17.28 13.64
C LYS A 102 -8.53 15.83 13.21
N TYR A 103 -7.44 15.13 12.93
CA TYR A 103 -7.44 13.75 12.40
C TYR A 103 -6.47 12.87 13.21
N PRO A 104 -6.79 12.55 14.47
CA PRO A 104 -5.89 11.80 15.35
C PRO A 104 -5.66 10.36 14.88
N ASP A 105 -6.62 9.79 14.14
CA ASP A 105 -6.54 8.45 13.54
C ASP A 105 -5.46 8.34 12.46
N LYS A 106 -4.99 9.47 11.92
CA LYS A 106 -3.94 9.53 10.90
C LYS A 106 -2.53 9.47 11.50
N LYS A 107 -2.40 9.53 12.83
CA LYS A 107 -1.11 9.46 13.50
C LYS A 107 -0.43 8.12 13.22
N LEU A 108 0.85 8.18 12.87
CA LEU A 108 1.68 6.99 12.76
C LEU A 108 1.95 6.42 14.15
N THR A 109 1.76 5.12 14.30
CA THR A 109 2.27 4.37 15.45
C THR A 109 3.79 4.18 15.31
N ALA A 110 4.45 3.78 16.39
CA ALA A 110 5.89 3.50 16.37
C ALA A 110 6.24 2.39 15.36
N ASP A 111 5.40 1.35 15.28
CA ASP A 111 5.60 0.23 14.35
C ASP A 111 5.37 0.66 12.90
N GLU A 112 4.33 1.45 12.64
CA GLU A 112 4.08 2.00 11.29
C GLU A 112 5.22 2.91 10.82
N ALA A 113 5.72 3.78 11.71
CA ALA A 113 6.88 4.64 11.41
C ALA A 113 8.14 3.80 11.11
N LYS A 114 8.37 2.72 11.87
CA LYS A 114 9.47 1.80 11.62
C LYS A 114 9.33 1.07 10.28
N ILE A 115 8.17 0.52 9.97
CA ILE A 115 7.89 -0.15 8.70
C ILE A 115 8.14 0.79 7.51
N LEU A 116 7.63 2.03 7.59
CA LEU A 116 7.76 3.01 6.52
C LEU A 116 9.21 3.45 6.32
N THR A 117 9.95 3.72 7.40
CA THR A 117 11.36 4.14 7.34
C THR A 117 12.28 3.01 6.87
N GLU A 118 12.06 1.77 7.31
CA GLU A 118 12.82 0.60 6.85
C GLU A 118 12.59 0.33 5.37
N TRP A 119 11.33 0.38 4.91
CA TRP A 119 11.02 0.29 3.49
C TRP A 119 11.73 1.39 2.70
N ALA A 120 11.62 2.65 3.13
CA ALA A 120 12.22 3.77 2.41
C ALA A 120 13.75 3.67 2.33
N LYS A 121 14.41 3.21 3.40
CA LYS A 121 15.86 2.95 3.43
C LYS A 121 16.25 1.86 2.44
N ASN A 122 15.51 0.75 2.44
CA ASN A 122 15.76 -0.38 1.55
C ASN A 122 15.53 -0.02 0.09
N GLU A 123 14.46 0.72 -0.21
CA GLU A 123 14.13 1.16 -1.57
C GLU A 123 15.17 2.16 -2.08
N ALA A 124 15.60 3.12 -1.26
CA ALA A 124 16.67 4.05 -1.64
C ALA A 124 17.99 3.30 -1.93
N ALA A 125 18.34 2.32 -1.09
CA ALA A 125 19.52 1.49 -1.29
C ALA A 125 19.42 0.61 -2.55
N SER A 126 18.22 0.07 -2.84
CA SER A 126 17.97 -0.74 -4.03
C SER A 126 18.13 0.10 -5.29
N LEU A 127 17.63 1.35 -5.27
CA LEU A 127 17.75 2.28 -6.37
C LEU A 127 19.21 2.60 -6.64
N ILE A 128 20.03 2.90 -5.64
CA ILE A 128 21.46 3.21 -5.80
C ILE A 128 22.21 2.10 -6.56
N LYS A 129 21.92 0.83 -6.24
CA LYS A 129 22.61 -0.35 -6.80
C LYS A 129 22.21 -0.72 -8.23
N GLN A 130 21.08 -0.21 -8.73
CA GLN A 130 20.59 -0.43 -10.10
C GLN A 130 21.31 0.44 -11.13
#